data_AF-A0ABC8URS7-F1
#
_entry.id   AF-A0ABC8URS7-F1
#
_cell.length_a   1.000
_cell.length_b   1.000
_cell.length_c   1.000
_cell.angle_alpha   90.00
_cell.angle_beta   90.00
_cell.angle_gamma   90.00
#
_symmetry.space_group_name_H-M   'P 1'
#
loop_
_entity.id
_entity.type
_entity.pdbx_description
1 polymer ?
#
loop_
_entity_poly.entity_id
_entity_poly.type
_entity_poly.pdbx_seq_one_letter_code
_entity_poly.pdbx_strand_id
1 'polypeptide(L)'
;MKPKISILIMKLLTVQCLAVLCVSQEFDFFYFVQQWPGSYCNSRQGCCYPKTGKPASDFGIHGLWPNFKDGSYPSNCDPVSPFNPSKVTMPYPFVGCCESRFDKV
;
A
#
# COMPACT_ATOMS: atom_id res chain seq x y z
N MET A 1 38.66 -17.98 17.51
CA MET A 1 37.86 -18.89 16.66
C MET A 1 38.68 -19.24 15.42
N LYS A 2 38.71 -20.51 14.99
CA LYS A 2 39.55 -20.95 13.86
C LYS A 2 39.14 -20.19 12.57
N PRO A 3 40.08 -19.68 11.75
CA PRO A 3 39.77 -18.83 10.60
C PRO A 3 38.79 -19.48 9.60
N LYS A 4 38.83 -20.82 9.48
CA LYS A 4 37.90 -21.60 8.67
C LYS A 4 36.43 -21.50 9.12
N ILE A 5 36.19 -21.45 10.43
CA ILE A 5 34.83 -21.32 11.01
C ILE A 5 34.30 -19.90 10.80
N SER A 6 35.17 -18.89 10.95
CA SER A 6 34.81 -17.49 10.68
C SER A 6 34.43 -17.28 9.21
N ILE A 7 35.19 -17.85 8.27
CA ILE A 7 34.86 -17.79 6.83
C ILE A 7 33.53 -18.47 6.54
N LEU A 8 33.25 -19.62 7.16
CA LEU A 8 31.97 -20.34 6.99
C LEU A 8 30.78 -19.50 7.47
N ILE A 9 30.92 -18.85 8.63
CA ILE A 9 29.88 -17.97 9.20
C ILE A 9 29.64 -16.75 8.29
N MET A 10 30.70 -16.12 7.79
CA MET A 10 30.57 -14.99 6.87
C MET A 10 29.86 -15.39 5.57
N LYS A 11 30.19 -16.57 5.01
CA LYS A 11 29.51 -17.09 3.81
C LYS A 11 28.03 -17.36 4.09
N LEU A 12 27.70 -17.96 5.24
CA LEU A 12 26.31 -18.23 5.63
C LEU A 12 25.49 -16.95 5.80
N LEU A 13 26.07 -15.93 6.46
CA LEU A 13 25.46 -14.61 6.60
C LEU A 13 25.20 -13.94 5.25
N THR A 14 26.16 -14.00 4.31
CA THR A 14 25.96 -13.43 2.97
C THR A 14 24.84 -14.12 2.19
N VAL A 15 24.76 -15.46 2.26
CA VAL A 15 23.69 -16.23 1.60
C VAL A 15 22.33 -15.89 2.19
N GLN A 16 22.24 -15.74 3.51
CA GLN A 16 20.99 -15.41 4.18
C GLN A 16 20.54 -13.98 3.88
N CYS A 17 21.46 -13.01 3.78
CA CYS A 17 21.16 -11.66 3.32
C CYS A 17 20.65 -11.63 1.86
N LEU A 18 21.27 -12.41 0.95
CA LEU A 18 20.82 -12.51 -0.44
C LEU A 18 19.42 -13.12 -0.55
N ALA A 19 19.11 -14.14 0.25
CA ALA A 19 17.79 -14.79 0.23
C ALA A 19 16.66 -13.83 0.62
N VAL A 20 16.89 -12.89 1.54
CA VAL A 20 15.90 -11.90 1.97
C VAL A 20 15.57 -10.89 0.85
N LEU A 21 16.58 -10.51 0.04
CA LEU A 21 16.37 -9.57 -1.07
C LEU A 21 15.52 -10.14 -2.20
N CYS A 22 15.49 -11.46 -2.37
CA CYS A 22 14.70 -12.11 -3.42
C CYS A 22 13.20 -12.25 -3.11
N VAL A 23 12.75 -11.91 -1.89
CA VAL A 23 11.36 -12.13 -1.44
C VAL A 23 10.50 -10.86 -1.51
N SER A 24 11.08 -9.70 -1.88
CA SER A 24 10.25 -8.50 -2.06
C SER A 24 9.41 -8.61 -3.33
N GLN A 25 8.10 -8.34 -3.20
CA GLN A 25 7.24 -8.21 -4.37
C GLN A 25 7.69 -7.02 -5.23
N GLU A 26 7.96 -7.29 -6.50
CA GLU A 26 8.48 -6.30 -7.43
C GLU A 26 7.36 -5.39 -7.94
N PHE A 27 7.68 -4.10 -8.07
CA PHE A 27 6.95 -3.08 -8.82
C PHE A 27 7.96 -1.98 -9.21
N ASP A 28 7.67 -1.20 -10.26
CA ASP A 28 8.60 -0.20 -10.79
C ASP A 28 8.42 1.18 -10.14
N PHE A 29 7.17 1.59 -9.93
CA PHE A 29 6.83 2.92 -9.40
C PHE A 29 5.47 2.92 -8.71
N PHE A 30 5.14 4.03 -8.05
CA PHE A 30 3.82 4.24 -7.46
C PHE A 30 3.04 5.31 -8.22
N TYR A 31 1.75 5.05 -8.43
CA TYR A 31 0.78 6.11 -8.63
C TYR A 31 0.26 6.59 -7.28
N PHE A 32 0.44 7.88 -7.00
CA PHE A 32 -0.27 8.57 -5.93
C PHE A 32 -1.50 9.25 -6.52
N VAL A 33 -2.67 8.65 -6.30
CA VAL A 33 -3.92 9.05 -6.95
C VAL A 33 -4.77 9.87 -5.97
N GLN A 34 -5.19 11.04 -6.42
CA GLN A 34 -6.06 11.95 -5.70
C GLN A 34 -7.39 12.12 -6.46
N GLN A 35 -8.48 12.30 -5.73
CA GLN A 35 -9.82 12.41 -6.28
C GLN A 35 -10.49 13.71 -5.81
N TRP A 36 -11.15 14.39 -6.75
CA TRP A 36 -12.00 15.53 -6.44
C TRP A 36 -13.42 15.05 -6.07
N PRO A 37 -13.89 15.26 -4.82
CA PRO A 37 -15.19 14.76 -4.36
C PRO A 37 -16.36 15.38 -5.14
N GLY A 38 -16.22 16.62 -5.62
CA GLY A 38 -17.24 17.28 -6.42
C GLY A 38 -17.52 16.56 -7.75
N SER A 39 -16.48 16.10 -8.44
CA SER A 39 -16.66 15.37 -9.71
C SER A 39 -17.22 13.96 -9.48
N TYR A 40 -16.79 13.31 -8.39
CA TYR A 40 -17.29 11.97 -8.04
C TYR A 40 -18.78 11.98 -7.70
N CYS A 41 -19.20 12.92 -6.85
CA CYS A 41 -20.57 13.02 -6.36
C CYS A 41 -21.55 13.62 -7.38
N ASN A 42 -21.06 14.37 -8.37
CA ASN A 42 -21.88 14.95 -9.44
C ASN A 42 -22.06 14.00 -10.65
N SER A 43 -21.95 12.70 -10.43
CA SER A 43 -22.20 11.66 -11.42
C SER A 43 -23.65 11.18 -11.37
N ARG A 44 -24.10 10.43 -12.40
CA ARG A 44 -25.45 9.83 -12.41
C ARG A 44 -25.66 8.80 -11.30
N GLN A 45 -24.57 8.19 -10.79
CA GLN A 45 -24.65 7.25 -9.66
C GLN A 45 -24.81 7.95 -8.31
N GLY A 46 -24.49 9.25 -8.20
CA GLY A 46 -24.46 9.97 -6.93
C GLY A 46 -23.40 9.43 -5.97
N CYS A 47 -23.41 9.90 -4.72
CA CYS A 47 -22.49 9.44 -3.69
C CYS A 47 -23.12 9.51 -2.29
N CYS A 48 -22.54 8.75 -1.35
CA CYS A 48 -22.84 8.85 0.07
C CYS A 48 -21.70 9.57 0.78
N TYR A 49 -22.02 10.50 1.68
CA TYR A 49 -21.01 11.09 2.55
C TYR A 49 -20.62 10.13 3.68
N PRO A 50 -19.37 10.21 4.17
CA PRO A 50 -18.95 9.50 5.37
C PRO A 50 -19.82 9.87 6.58
N LYS A 51 -19.83 9.00 7.60
CA LYS A 51 -20.52 9.26 8.87
C LYS A 51 -20.01 10.51 9.59
N THR A 52 -18.79 10.95 9.29
CA THR A 52 -18.18 12.18 9.81
C THR A 52 -18.70 13.46 9.15
N GLY A 53 -19.57 13.34 8.13
CA GLY A 53 -20.18 14.46 7.43
C GLY A 53 -19.59 14.72 6.04
N LYS A 54 -20.00 15.84 5.44
CA LYS A 54 -19.54 16.26 4.11
C LYS A 54 -18.03 16.52 4.12
N PRO A 55 -17.25 15.92 3.21
CA PRO A 55 -15.81 16.20 3.09
C PRO A 55 -15.52 17.67 2.78
N ALA A 56 -14.31 18.11 3.12
CA ALA A 56 -13.79 19.40 2.66
C ALA A 56 -13.82 19.48 1.12
N SER A 57 -13.93 20.70 0.57
CA SER A 57 -13.83 20.93 -0.87
C SER A 57 -12.36 20.96 -1.29
N ASP A 58 -11.68 19.84 -1.09
CA ASP A 58 -10.27 19.62 -1.40
C ASP A 58 -10.09 18.23 -2.02
N PHE A 59 -8.93 17.96 -2.60
CA PHE A 59 -8.57 16.64 -3.09
C PHE A 59 -8.44 15.65 -1.95
N GLY A 60 -9.18 14.55 -2.04
CA GLY A 60 -9.01 13.39 -1.17
C GLY A 60 -8.02 12.39 -1.77
N ILE A 61 -7.33 11.63 -0.93
CA ILE A 61 -6.50 10.52 -1.38
C ILE A 61 -7.42 9.39 -1.83
N HIS A 62 -7.27 8.95 -3.08
CA HIS A 62 -7.97 7.77 -3.60
C HIS A 62 -7.16 6.50 -3.33
N GLY A 63 -5.85 6.54 -3.58
CA GLY A 63 -4.98 5.41 -3.29
C GLY A 63 -3.52 5.62 -3.66
N LEU A 64 -2.69 4.71 -3.16
CA LEU A 64 -1.28 4.56 -3.53
C LEU A 64 -1.11 3.19 -4.19
N TRP A 65 -0.81 3.17 -5.48
CA TRP A 65 -0.86 1.95 -6.29
C TRP A 65 0.52 1.59 -6.84
N PRO A 66 1.09 0.42 -6.50
CA PRO A 66 2.27 -0.10 -7.18
C PRO A 66 1.94 -0.38 -8.65
N ASN A 67 2.89 -0.13 -9.55
CA ASN A 67 2.70 -0.28 -10.99
C ASN A 67 4.00 -0.71 -11.68
N PHE A 68 3.87 -1.33 -12.84
CA PHE A 68 4.98 -1.68 -13.72
C PHE A 68 5.06 -0.73 -14.92
N LYS A 69 6.25 -0.57 -15.49
CA LYS A 69 6.49 0.27 -16.68
C LYS A 69 5.81 -0.27 -17.94
N ASP A 70 5.46 -1.55 -17.95
CA ASP A 70 4.69 -2.18 -19.04
C ASP A 70 3.18 -1.86 -18.99
N GLY A 71 2.73 -1.12 -17.97
CA GLY A 71 1.34 -0.73 -17.76
C GLY A 71 0.49 -1.75 -16.98
N SER A 72 1.05 -2.90 -16.63
CA SER A 72 0.41 -3.84 -15.71
C SER A 72 0.64 -3.42 -14.25
N TYR A 73 -0.08 -4.05 -13.32
CA TYR A 73 0.05 -3.74 -11.90
C TYR A 73 -0.20 -4.97 -11.03
N PRO A 74 0.55 -5.12 -9.92
CA PRO A 74 0.29 -6.17 -8.95
C PRO A 74 -0.94 -5.79 -8.10
N SER A 75 -1.74 -6.79 -7.73
CA SER A 75 -2.88 -6.62 -6.82
C SER A 75 -3.11 -7.87 -5.98
N ASN A 76 -3.71 -7.71 -4.79
CA ASN A 76 -4.02 -8.80 -3.85
C ASN A 76 -2.84 -9.73 -3.53
N CYS A 77 -1.65 -9.14 -3.35
CA CYS A 77 -0.40 -9.88 -3.38
C CYS A 77 -0.13 -10.71 -2.11
N ASP A 78 -0.78 -10.39 -0.99
CA ASP A 78 -0.67 -11.13 0.26
C ASP A 78 -2.04 -11.31 0.91
N PRO A 79 -2.72 -12.46 0.68
CA PRO A 79 -4.02 -12.73 1.28
C PRO A 79 -3.94 -13.08 2.79
N VAL A 80 -2.76 -13.37 3.33
CA VAL A 80 -2.57 -13.71 4.75
C VAL A 80 -2.24 -12.48 5.61
N SER A 81 -2.04 -11.32 4.99
CA SER A 81 -1.85 -10.02 5.65
C SER A 81 -3.05 -9.09 5.44
N PRO A 82 -4.20 -9.34 6.09
CA PRO A 82 -5.37 -8.49 5.98
C PRO A 82 -5.16 -7.13 6.65
N PHE A 83 -5.95 -6.14 6.21
CA PHE A 83 -5.94 -4.81 6.83
C PHE A 83 -6.28 -4.87 8.32
N ASN A 84 -5.44 -4.23 9.15
CA ASN A 84 -5.60 -4.16 10.59
C ASN A 84 -5.65 -2.68 11.03
N PRO A 85 -6.84 -2.14 11.40
CA PRO A 85 -7.02 -0.75 11.80
C PRO A 85 -6.13 -0.31 12.96
N SER A 86 -5.83 -1.22 13.90
CA SER A 86 -5.01 -0.92 15.07
C SER A 86 -3.55 -0.57 14.72
N LYS A 87 -3.08 -0.96 13.53
CA LYS A 87 -1.73 -0.62 13.05
C LYS A 87 -1.62 0.76 12.41
N VAL A 88 -2.77 1.41 12.13
CA VAL A 88 -2.84 2.74 11.51
C VAL A 88 -3.58 3.75 12.38
N THR A 89 -4.01 3.34 13.58
CA THR A 89 -4.66 4.24 14.53
C THR A 89 -3.60 5.17 15.12
N MET A 90 -3.67 6.44 14.74
CA MET A 90 -2.84 7.49 15.32
C MET A 90 -3.62 8.22 16.43
N PRO A 91 -2.94 8.86 17.40
CA PRO A 91 -3.58 9.71 18.41
C PRO A 91 -4.25 10.98 17.82
N TYR A 92 -4.11 11.25 16.52
CA TYR A 92 -4.76 12.35 15.82
C TYR A 92 -5.68 11.85 14.69
N PRO A 93 -6.82 12.52 14.45
CA PRO A 93 -7.79 12.08 13.45
C PRO A 93 -7.24 12.31 12.04
N PHE A 94 -6.85 11.24 11.36
CA PHE A 94 -6.70 11.27 9.91
C PHE A 94 -8.10 11.37 9.30
N VAL A 95 -8.35 12.42 8.50
CA VAL A 95 -9.63 12.64 7.81
C VAL A 95 -9.64 11.85 6.50
N GLY A 96 -9.55 10.52 6.61
CA GLY A 96 -9.59 9.63 5.46
C GLY A 96 -9.95 8.21 5.86
N CYS A 97 -10.92 7.61 5.18
CA CYS A 97 -11.21 6.18 5.33
C CYS A 97 -10.18 5.39 4.52
N CYS A 98 -9.28 4.67 5.18
CA CYS A 98 -8.53 3.59 4.54
C CYS A 98 -9.48 2.41 4.38
N GLU A 99 -10.01 2.19 3.18
CA GLU A 99 -10.86 1.05 2.86
C GLU A 99 -10.05 0.02 2.07
N SER A 100 -10.18 -1.26 2.43
CA SER A 100 -9.46 -2.39 1.81
C SER A 100 -10.13 -2.93 0.55
N ARG A 101 -11.26 -2.34 0.14
CA ARG A 101 -12.08 -2.83 -0.97
C ARG A 101 -11.75 -2.06 -2.24
N PHE A 102 -10.83 -2.62 -3.03
CA PHE A 102 -10.57 -2.26 -4.41
C PHE A 102 -11.70 -2.80 -5.31
N ASP A 103 -12.94 -2.35 -5.10
CA ASP A 103 -13.96 -2.61 -6.11
C ASP A 103 -13.69 -1.67 -7.28
N LYS A 104 -13.38 -2.29 -8.42
CA LYS A 104 -13.19 -1.63 -9.71
C LYS A 104 -14.29 -0.59 -9.93
N VAL A 105 -13.89 0.67 -10.01
CA VAL A 105 -14.61 1.67 -10.79
C VAL A 105 -14.06 1.61 -12.20
#